data_AF-A0A2D5S9N4-F1
#
_entry.id   AF-A0A2D5S9N4-F1
#
_cell.length_a   1.000
_cell.length_b   1.000
_cell.length_c   1.000
_cell.angle_alpha   90.00
_cell.angle_beta   90.00
_cell.angle_gamma   90.00
#
_symmetry.space_group_name_H-M   'P 1'
#
loop_
_entity.id
_entity.type
_entity.pdbx_description
1 polymer ?
#
loop_
_entity_poly.entity_id
_entity_poly.type
_entity_poly.pdbx_seq_one_letter_code
_entity_poly.pdbx_strand_id
1 'polypeptide(L)'
;MPDTIRWSTWSLLLALGMTLVAHAQEPDAPREAKNQAKERNEETKSRKERRPARKGLSPAQVLVLRFDRAAPQIGDALPDVGGFDEEGNEFKLRSLKGHYTVLTFGCLT
;
A
#
# COMPACT_ATOMS: atom_id res chain seq x y z
N MET A 1 32.28 15.87 40.40
CA MET A 1 32.86 15.15 41.57
C MET A 1 33.72 16.16 42.33
N PRO A 2 33.70 16.24 43.67
CA PRO A 2 33.36 15.13 44.59
C PRO A 2 32.45 15.51 45.79
N ASP A 3 32.00 14.46 46.50
CA ASP A 3 31.80 14.34 47.96
C ASP A 3 30.74 15.22 48.68
N THR A 4 30.01 14.79 49.72
CA THR A 4 30.09 13.61 50.58
C THR A 4 28.80 13.45 51.40
N ILE A 5 28.62 12.24 51.87
CA ILE A 5 27.60 11.70 52.77
C ILE A 5 27.58 12.40 54.13
N ARG A 6 26.38 12.73 54.64
CA ARG A 6 26.11 12.86 56.09
C ARG A 6 24.89 12.02 56.46
N TRP A 7 25.16 10.83 57.00
CA TRP A 7 24.23 10.18 57.91
C TRP A 7 24.13 11.02 59.18
N SER A 8 22.93 11.21 59.71
CA SER A 8 22.76 11.34 61.16
C SER A 8 21.29 11.28 61.51
N THR A 9 20.97 10.35 62.40
CA THR A 9 19.89 10.43 63.38
C THR A 9 18.49 10.58 62.80
N TRP A 10 17.81 9.46 62.59
CA TRP A 10 16.50 9.15 63.20
C TRP A 10 16.40 7.62 63.28
N SER A 11 17.35 7.05 64.02
CA SER A 11 17.20 5.73 64.61
C SER A 11 16.66 5.97 66.03
N LEU A 12 15.70 5.15 66.44
CA LEU A 12 14.99 5.15 67.74
C LEU A 12 13.82 6.13 67.91
N LEU A 13 12.70 5.82 67.28
CA LEU A 13 11.42 5.75 67.99
C LEU A 13 10.42 4.95 67.15
N LEU A 14 9.72 4.01 67.81
CA LEU A 14 8.67 3.13 67.27
C LEU A 14 9.11 1.83 66.59
N ALA A 15 10.03 1.11 67.26
CA ALA A 15 9.90 -0.34 67.34
C ALA A 15 8.80 -0.67 68.37
N LEU A 16 7.54 -0.80 67.91
CA LEU A 16 6.46 -1.55 68.57
C LEU A 16 5.20 -1.46 67.69
N GLY A 17 5.09 -2.40 66.76
CA GLY A 17 3.99 -2.48 65.80
C GLY A 17 4.11 -3.72 64.94
N MET A 18 4.33 -4.86 65.59
CA MET A 18 4.29 -6.17 64.96
C MET A 18 2.91 -6.41 64.32
N THR A 19 2.96 -6.87 63.07
CA THR A 19 2.00 -7.81 62.46
C THR A 19 0.66 -7.25 62.00
N LEU A 20 0.55 -6.91 60.69
CA LEU A 20 -0.66 -7.25 59.94
C LEU A 20 -0.41 -7.36 58.42
N VAL A 21 -0.44 -8.61 57.95
CA VAL A 21 -1.07 -9.11 56.71
C VAL A 21 -0.74 -8.37 55.41
N ALA A 22 0.11 -9.00 54.61
CA ALA A 22 0.12 -8.86 53.17
C ALA A 22 -1.25 -9.26 52.60
N HIS A 23 -1.92 -8.33 51.92
CA HIS A 23 -2.97 -8.66 50.97
C HIS A 23 -2.63 -7.99 49.65
N ALA A 24 -2.21 -8.81 48.68
CA ALA A 24 -2.06 -8.43 47.30
C ALA A 24 -3.43 -8.03 46.76
N GLN A 25 -3.53 -6.81 46.20
CA GLN A 25 -4.74 -6.34 45.54
C GLN A 25 -4.44 -6.21 44.04
N GLU A 26 -4.92 -7.20 43.28
CA GLU A 26 -5.01 -7.13 41.82
C GLU A 26 -5.91 -5.96 41.41
N PRO A 27 -5.52 -5.15 40.40
CA PRO A 27 -6.38 -4.09 39.89
C PRO A 27 -7.49 -4.69 39.02
N ASP A 28 -8.70 -4.79 39.57
CA ASP A 28 -9.91 -5.06 38.81
C ASP A 28 -10.17 -3.92 37.81
N ALA A 29 -9.77 -4.14 36.55
CA ALA A 29 -10.11 -3.26 35.45
C ALA A 29 -11.65 -3.21 35.28
N PRO A 30 -12.28 -2.01 35.21
CA PRO A 30 -13.73 -1.88 35.16
C PRO A 30 -14.29 -2.49 33.87
N ARG A 31 -15.29 -3.37 34.02
CA ARG A 31 -15.95 -4.13 32.94
C ARG A 31 -16.52 -3.24 31.82
N GLU A 32 -16.80 -1.97 32.11
CA GLU A 32 -17.30 -0.98 31.16
C GLU A 32 -16.28 -0.64 30.05
N ALA A 33 -14.98 -0.63 30.36
CA ALA A 33 -13.94 -0.36 29.37
C ALA A 33 -13.82 -1.46 28.31
N LYS A 34 -14.13 -2.71 28.67
CA LYS A 34 -14.11 -3.86 27.75
C LYS A 34 -15.30 -3.84 26.79
N ASN A 35 -16.44 -3.35 27.24
CA ASN A 35 -17.65 -3.27 26.42
C ASN A 35 -17.54 -2.13 25.38
N GLN A 36 -17.05 -0.96 25.78
CA GLN A 36 -16.84 0.17 24.87
C GLN A 36 -15.77 -0.11 23.79
N ALA A 37 -14.71 -0.86 24.16
CA ALA A 37 -13.70 -1.29 23.20
C ALA A 37 -14.25 -2.29 22.17
N LYS A 38 -15.23 -3.10 22.56
CA LYS A 38 -15.88 -4.09 21.69
C LYS A 38 -16.84 -3.42 20.70
N GLU A 39 -17.66 -2.48 21.16
CA GLU A 39 -18.61 -1.74 20.31
C GLU A 39 -17.89 -0.88 19.25
N ARG A 40 -16.80 -0.22 19.63
CA ARG A 40 -15.95 0.54 18.69
C ARG A 40 -15.30 -0.35 17.61
N ASN A 41 -15.01 -1.61 17.93
CA ASN A 41 -14.43 -2.56 16.98
C ASN A 41 -15.48 -3.12 16.00
N GLU A 42 -16.73 -3.30 16.44
CA GLU A 42 -17.82 -3.79 15.58
C GLU A 42 -18.28 -2.72 14.57
N GLU A 43 -18.32 -1.45 14.96
CA GLU A 43 -18.67 -0.34 14.05
C GLU A 43 -17.62 -0.14 12.93
N THR A 44 -16.34 -0.30 13.27
CA THR A 44 -15.24 -0.22 12.29
C THR A 44 -15.19 -1.43 11.36
N LYS A 45 -15.64 -2.61 11.81
CA LYS A 45 -15.75 -3.82 11.00
C LYS A 45 -16.90 -3.72 9.98
N SER A 46 -18.06 -3.23 10.40
CA SER A 46 -19.24 -3.01 9.55
C SER A 46 -18.98 -2.03 8.40
N ARG A 47 -18.19 -0.97 8.64
CA ARG A 47 -17.86 0.04 7.60
C ARG A 47 -16.86 -0.47 6.56
N LYS A 48 -16.03 -1.46 6.91
CA LYS A 48 -14.97 -1.98 6.03
C LYS A 48 -15.49 -2.96 4.96
N GLU A 49 -16.67 -3.53 5.17
CA GLU A 49 -17.21 -4.62 4.34
C GLU A 49 -18.11 -4.15 3.17
N ARG A 50 -18.42 -2.84 3.09
CA ARG A 50 -19.33 -2.28 2.06
C ARG A 50 -18.65 -1.51 0.92
N ARG A 51 -17.35 -1.68 0.71
CA ARG A 51 -16.72 -1.11 -0.50
C ARG A 51 -16.66 -2.20 -1.56
N PRO A 52 -17.42 -2.10 -2.67
CA PRO A 52 -17.24 -3.03 -3.78
C PRO A 52 -15.76 -2.96 -4.18
N ALA A 53 -15.10 -4.11 -4.20
CA ALA A 53 -13.73 -4.20 -4.67
C ALA A 53 -13.71 -3.58 -6.08
N ARG A 54 -13.08 -2.41 -6.22
CA ARG A 54 -12.82 -1.83 -7.54
C ARG A 54 -11.99 -2.87 -8.28
N LYS A 55 -12.60 -3.62 -9.19
CA LYS A 55 -11.86 -4.49 -10.10
C LYS A 55 -10.94 -3.59 -10.90
N GLY A 56 -9.65 -3.60 -10.55
CA GLY A 56 -8.62 -2.93 -11.32
C GLY A 56 -8.57 -3.51 -12.73
N LEU A 57 -8.14 -2.70 -13.69
CA LEU A 57 -7.92 -3.16 -15.06
C LEU A 57 -6.85 -4.25 -15.05
N SER A 58 -7.05 -5.30 -15.85
CA SER A 58 -6.02 -6.31 -16.05
C SER A 58 -4.85 -5.72 -16.85
N PRO A 59 -3.62 -6.26 -16.74
CA PRO A 59 -2.47 -5.78 -17.51
C PRO A 59 -2.73 -5.74 -19.03
N ALA A 60 -3.44 -6.74 -19.56
CA ALA A 60 -3.83 -6.78 -20.97
C ALA A 60 -4.77 -5.61 -21.35
N GLN A 61 -5.75 -5.28 -20.49
CA GLN A 61 -6.65 -4.14 -20.73
C GLN A 61 -5.89 -2.82 -20.71
N VAL A 62 -4.87 -2.68 -19.85
CA VAL A 62 -4.02 -1.49 -19.83
C VAL A 62 -3.25 -1.33 -21.14
N LEU A 63 -2.76 -2.43 -21.74
CA LEU A 63 -2.07 -2.40 -23.03
C LEU A 63 -3.00 -2.00 -24.17
N VAL A 64 -4.18 -2.61 -24.25
CA VAL A 64 -5.19 -2.27 -25.26
C VAL A 64 -5.54 -0.79 -25.18
N LEU A 65 -5.83 -0.27 -23.98
CA LEU A 65 -6.15 1.15 -23.80
C LEU A 65 -5.01 2.11 -24.18
N ARG A 66 -3.75 1.67 -24.07
CA ARG A 66 -2.61 2.48 -24.53
C ARG A 66 -2.48 2.46 -26.04
N PHE A 67 -2.67 1.29 -26.66
CA PHE A 67 -2.67 1.15 -28.11
C PHE A 67 -3.79 1.97 -28.74
N ASP A 68 -5.03 1.82 -28.26
CA ASP A 68 -6.20 2.53 -28.79
C ASP A 68 -6.04 4.06 -28.73
N ARG A 69 -5.31 4.58 -27.73
CA ARG A 69 -5.03 6.02 -27.60
C ARG A 69 -3.98 6.53 -28.58
N ALA A 70 -3.06 5.67 -29.03
CA ALA A 70 -1.95 6.05 -29.90
C ALA A 70 -2.15 5.61 -31.36
N ALA A 71 -3.08 4.68 -31.60
CA ALA A 71 -3.40 4.17 -32.92
C ALA A 71 -4.03 5.28 -33.80
N PRO A 72 -3.58 5.42 -35.06
CA PRO A 72 -4.23 6.30 -36.02
C PRO A 72 -5.70 5.91 -36.23
N GLN A 73 -6.58 6.91 -36.37
CA GLN A 73 -7.97 6.67 -36.73
C GLN A 73 -8.13 6.45 -38.23
N ILE A 74 -9.30 5.95 -38.64
CA ILE A 74 -9.60 5.78 -40.07
C ILE A 74 -9.60 7.16 -40.76
N GLY A 75 -8.79 7.27 -41.81
CA GLY A 75 -8.61 8.52 -42.56
C GLY A 75 -7.42 9.36 -42.09
N ASP A 76 -6.84 9.07 -40.91
CA ASP A 76 -5.61 9.71 -40.46
C ASP A 76 -4.42 9.29 -41.33
N ALA A 77 -3.45 10.19 -41.45
CA ALA A 77 -2.17 9.83 -42.06
C ALA A 77 -1.42 8.84 -41.17
N LEU A 78 -0.84 7.81 -41.79
CA LEU A 78 0.08 6.92 -41.09
C LEU A 78 1.31 7.71 -40.58
N PRO A 79 1.83 7.39 -39.39
CA PRO A 79 3.01 8.05 -38.85
C PRO A 79 4.25 7.75 -39.71
N ASP A 80 5.17 8.71 -39.73
CA ASP A 80 6.45 8.54 -40.42
C ASP A 80 7.40 7.68 -39.61
N VAL A 81 7.28 6.37 -39.78
CA VAL A 81 8.11 5.39 -39.09
C VAL A 81 8.95 4.64 -40.13
N GLY A 82 10.20 4.42 -39.78
CA GLY A 82 11.13 3.60 -40.53
C GLY A 82 11.67 2.46 -39.69
N GLY A 83 12.18 1.43 -40.36
CA GLY A 83 12.81 0.27 -39.77
C GLY A 83 13.74 -0.39 -40.77
N PHE A 84 14.07 -1.64 -40.51
CA PHE A 84 14.84 -2.47 -41.41
C PHE A 84 14.00 -3.68 -41.82
N ASP A 85 14.18 -4.13 -43.06
CA ASP A 85 13.63 -5.40 -43.50
C ASP A 85 14.48 -6.59 -43.01
N GLU A 86 14.13 -7.80 -43.45
CA GLU A 86 14.83 -9.03 -43.07
C GLU A 86 16.27 -9.11 -43.59
N GLU A 87 16.61 -8.29 -44.59
CA GLU A 87 17.93 -8.22 -45.22
C GLU A 87 18.80 -7.10 -44.62
N GLY A 88 18.22 -6.26 -43.76
CA GLY A 88 18.89 -5.12 -43.14
C GLY A 88 18.84 -3.84 -43.99
N ASN A 89 18.02 -3.79 -45.04
CA ASN A 89 17.83 -2.56 -45.82
C ASN A 89 16.88 -1.62 -45.09
N GLU A 90 17.11 -0.31 -45.22
CA GLU A 90 16.18 0.69 -44.68
C GLU A 90 14.81 0.60 -45.36
N PHE A 91 13.77 0.49 -44.54
CA PHE A 91 12.38 0.50 -44.98
C PHE A 91 11.63 1.67 -44.32
N LYS A 92 10.98 2.52 -45.13
CA LYS A 92 10.17 3.64 -44.63
C LYS A 92 8.71 3.39 -44.95
N LEU A 93 7.81 3.53 -43.98
CA LEU A 93 6.37 3.36 -44.20
C LEU A 93 5.79 4.26 -45.30
N ARG A 94 6.40 5.43 -45.54
CA ARG A 94 6.00 6.32 -46.65
C ARG A 94 6.16 5.69 -48.04
N SER A 95 7.04 4.70 -48.21
CA SER A 95 7.22 4.02 -49.49
C SER A 95 5.98 3.22 -49.93
N LEU A 96 5.10 2.87 -48.97
CA LEU A 96 3.84 2.16 -49.24
C LEU A 96 2.74 3.05 -49.81
N LYS A 97 2.95 4.36 -49.88
CA LYS A 97 1.93 5.31 -50.35
C LYS A 97 1.52 4.99 -51.79
N GLY A 98 0.22 4.88 -52.02
CA GLY A 98 -0.36 4.56 -53.34
C GLY A 98 -0.65 3.06 -53.53
N HIS A 99 -0.23 2.22 -52.59
CA HIS A 99 -0.58 0.81 -52.54
C HIS A 99 -1.58 0.55 -51.43
N TYR A 100 -2.52 -0.38 -51.66
CA TYR A 100 -3.34 -0.92 -50.58
C TYR A 100 -2.52 -1.96 -49.83
N THR A 101 -2.12 -1.65 -48.61
CA THR A 101 -1.22 -2.47 -47.80
C THR A 101 -1.81 -2.76 -46.44
N VAL A 102 -1.70 -4.01 -46.00
CA VAL A 102 -2.08 -4.44 -44.64
C VAL A 102 -0.82 -4.53 -43.79
N LEU A 103 -0.80 -3.85 -42.65
CA LEU A 103 0.32 -3.86 -41.71
C LEU A 103 -0.06 -4.71 -40.49
N THR A 104 0.72 -5.76 -40.25
CA THR A 104 0.55 -6.62 -39.08
C THR A 104 1.74 -6.40 -38.14
N PHE A 105 1.47 -5.84 -36.96
CA PHE A 105 2.49 -5.67 -35.93
C PHE A 105 2.44 -6.84 -34.95
N GLY A 106 3.53 -7.59 -34.86
CA GLY A 106 3.75 -8.62 -33.86
C GLY A 106 4.96 -8.28 -33.00
N CYS A 107 5.04 -8.88 -31.82
CA CYS A 107 6.29 -8.94 -31.09
C CYS A 107 6.93 -10.30 -31.38
N LEU A 108 8.18 -10.27 -31.84
CA LEU A 108 9.04 -11.43 -31.80
C LEU A 108 9.65 -11.45 -30.40
N THR A 109 9.05 -12.19 -29.47
CA THR A 109 9.66 -12.46 -28.17
C THR A 109 10.72 -13.53 -28.30
#